data_AF-A0A4Q3R268-F1
#
_entry.id   AF-A0A4Q3R268-F1
#
_cell.length_a   1.000
_cell.length_b   1.000
_cell.length_c   1.000
_cell.angle_alpha   90.00
_cell.angle_beta   90.00
_cell.angle_gamma   90.00
#
_symmetry.space_group_name_H-M   'P 1'
#
loop_
_entity.id
_entity.type
_entity.pdbx_description
1 polymer ?
#
loop_
_entity_poly.entity_id
_entity_poly.type
_entity_poly.pdbx_seq_one_letter_code
_entity_poly.pdbx_strand_id
1 'polypeptide(L)' 'QFKLKPTDALTEVLFENKIAPNDNFYITGKGIGFSYAPYEIAAYAYGEINLFIAFKDIEANLQPGFKKLLQ' A
#
# COMPACT_ATOMS: atom_id res chain seq x y z
N GLN A 1 1.45 -0.33 14.03
CA GLN A 1 1.51 -1.78 13.72
C GLN A 1 2.95 -2.28 13.59
N PHE A 2 3.80 -1.67 12.77
CA PHE A 2 5.14 -2.21 12.46
C PHE A 2 6.34 -1.56 13.16
N LYS A 3 6.14 -0.45 13.90
CA LYS A 3 7.18 0.29 14.66
C LYS A 3 8.42 0.76 13.86
N LEU A 4 8.36 0.73 12.53
CA LEU A 4 9.40 1.26 11.65
C LEU A 4 9.43 2.80 11.70
N LYS A 5 10.62 3.38 11.77
CA LYS A 5 10.87 4.80 11.52
C LYS A 5 11.03 5.06 10.02
N PRO A 6 10.90 6.31 9.54
CA PRO A 6 11.07 6.64 8.12
C PRO A 6 12.42 6.27 7.51
N THR A 7 13.45 6.10 8.34
CA THR A 7 14.81 5.75 7.95
C THR A 7 15.12 4.26 8.06
N ASP A 8 14.24 3.49 8.72
CA ASP A 8 14.49 2.07 8.96
C ASP A 8 14.24 1.30 7.65
N ALA A 9 15.02 0.23 7.44
CA ALA A 9 14.82 -0.60 6.27
C ALA A 9 13.50 -1.37 6.39
N LEU A 10 12.74 -1.46 5.30
CA LEU A 10 11.51 -2.25 5.31
C LEU A 10 11.79 -3.74 5.59
N THR A 11 13.02 -4.21 5.30
CA THR A 11 13.46 -5.59 5.55
C THR A 11 13.53 -5.98 7.03
N GLU A 12 13.34 -5.05 7.97
CA GLU A 12 13.12 -5.40 9.38
C GLU A 12 11.78 -6.13 9.60
N VAL A 13 10.84 -6.00 8.66
CA VAL A 13 9.50 -6.60 8.73
C VAL A 13 9.12 -7.34 7.44
N LEU A 14 9.41 -6.74 6.30
CA LEU A 14 9.08 -7.25 4.97
C LEU A 14 10.22 -8.10 4.40
N PHE A 15 9.95 -8.90 3.39
CA PHE A 15 10.99 -9.70 2.72
C PHE A 15 11.92 -8.88 1.82
N GLU A 16 11.46 -7.73 1.33
CA GLU A 16 12.21 -6.87 0.42
C GLU A 16 12.15 -5.41 0.88
N ASN A 17 13.16 -4.61 0.48
CA ASN A 17 13.18 -3.17 0.77
C ASN A 17 12.34 -2.35 -0.22
N LYS A 18 11.21 -2.90 -0.65
CA LYS A 18 10.23 -2.28 -1.54
C LYS A 18 8.88 -2.96 -1.35
N ILE A 19 7.81 -2.25 -1.69
CA ILE A 19 6.46 -2.81 -1.76
C ILE A 19 6.00 -2.66 -3.20
N ALA A 20 5.84 -3.78 -3.90
CA ALA A 20 5.29 -3.80 -5.25
C ALA A 20 3.76 -3.92 -5.18
N PRO A 21 2.99 -3.15 -5.98
CA PRO A 21 1.54 -3.36 -6.10
C PRO A 21 1.22 -4.80 -6.52
N ASN A 22 0.10 -5.33 -6.03
CA ASN A 22 -0.43 -6.63 -6.42
C ASN A 22 -1.84 -6.49 -7.05
N ASP A 23 -2.41 -7.61 -7.48
CA ASP A 23 -3.73 -7.66 -8.11
C ASP A 23 -4.89 -7.72 -7.09
N ASN A 24 -4.58 -7.85 -5.80
CA ASN A 24 -5.58 -7.86 -4.73
C ASN A 24 -5.73 -6.46 -4.13
N PHE A 25 -6.41 -5.58 -4.86
CA PHE A 25 -6.63 -4.20 -4.46
C PHE A 25 -8.11 -3.78 -4.57
N TYR A 26 -8.46 -2.71 -3.87
CA TYR A 26 -9.77 -2.09 -3.93
C TYR A 26 -9.66 -0.58 -4.00
N ILE A 27 -10.67 0.06 -4.59
CA ILE A 27 -10.76 1.51 -4.71
C ILE A 27 -11.89 2.01 -3.84
N THR A 28 -11.63 3.09 -3.11
CA THR A 28 -12.64 3.83 -2.34
C THR A 28 -12.78 5.24 -2.92
N GLY A 29 -13.74 6.03 -2.42
CA GLY A 29 -13.81 7.45 -2.77
C GLY A 29 -12.61 8.30 -2.27
N LYS A 30 -11.71 7.74 -1.44
CA LYS A 30 -10.60 8.49 -0.81
C LYS A 30 -9.20 7.99 -1.20
N GLY A 31 -9.09 6.79 -1.75
CA GLY A 31 -7.81 6.17 -2.04
C GLY A 31 -7.91 4.72 -2.49
N ILE A 32 -6.75 4.10 -2.67
CA ILE A 32 -6.57 2.71 -3.11
C ILE A 32 -6.02 1.91 -1.94
N GLY A 33 -6.61 0.75 -1.67
CA GLY A 33 -6.08 -0.23 -0.71
C GLY A 33 -5.51 -1.44 -1.44
N PHE A 34 -4.31 -1.87 -1.05
CA PHE A 34 -3.68 -3.12 -1.48
C PHE A 34 -3.70 -4.11 -0.31
N SER A 35 -4.23 -5.30 -0.51
CA SER A 35 -4.31 -6.37 0.48
C SER A 35 -3.31 -7.46 0.11
N TYR A 36 -2.32 -7.67 0.98
CA TYR A 36 -1.30 -8.69 0.84
C TYR A 36 -1.63 -9.85 1.78
N ALA A 37 -1.79 -11.04 1.22
CA ALA A 37 -2.07 -12.24 1.99
C ALA A 37 -0.90 -12.60 2.92
N PRO A 38 -1.12 -13.38 3.99
CA PRO A 38 -0.02 -13.90 4.81
C PRO A 38 1.03 -14.62 3.94
N TYR A 39 2.32 -14.39 4.22
CA TYR A 39 3.48 -14.83 3.42
C TYR A 39 3.70 -14.14 2.07
N GLU A 40 2.87 -13.19 1.66
CA GLU A 40 3.08 -12.53 0.37
C GLU A 40 4.28 -11.57 0.41
N ILE A 41 4.36 -10.74 1.45
CA ILE A 41 5.46 -9.76 1.62
C ILE A 41 6.12 -9.77 3.00
N ALA A 42 5.61 -10.57 3.94
CA ALA A 42 6.12 -10.67 5.30
C ALA A 42 5.79 -12.04 5.92
N ALA A 43 6.45 -12.38 7.04
CA ALA A 43 6.20 -13.62 7.76
C ALA A 43 4.74 -13.74 8.23
N TYR A 44 4.20 -14.96 8.29
CA TYR A 44 2.81 -15.23 8.68
C TYR A 44 2.38 -14.61 10.02
N ALA A 45 3.30 -14.46 10.97
CA ALA A 45 3.02 -13.82 12.25
C ALA A 45 2.51 -12.38 12.13
N TYR A 46 2.76 -11.72 11.00
CA TYR A 46 2.23 -10.38 10.69
C TYR A 46 0.82 -10.38 10.09
N GLY A 47 0.29 -11.56 9.74
CA GLY A 47 -1.04 -11.72 9.15
C GLY A 47 -1.16 -11.08 7.77
N GLU A 48 -2.39 -10.71 7.43
CA GLU A 48 -2.69 -9.93 6.23
C GLU A 48 -2.21 -8.48 6.41
N ILE A 49 -1.55 -7.92 5.41
CA ILE A 49 -1.10 -6.54 5.41
C ILE A 49 -1.97 -5.73 4.46
N ASN A 50 -2.64 -4.71 4.99
CA ASN A 50 -3.43 -3.77 4.20
C ASN A 50 -2.69 -2.44 4.08
N LEU A 51 -2.30 -2.06 2.86
CA LEU A 51 -1.65 -0.79 2.55
C LEU A 51 -2.65 0.15 1.86
N PHE A 52 -3.04 1.22 2.56
CA PHE A 52 -3.93 2.25 2.00
C PHE A 52 -3.14 3.48 1.58
N ILE A 53 -3.37 3.94 0.34
CA ILE A 53 -2.77 5.14 -0.23
C ILE A 53 -3.89 6.12 -0.55
N ALA A 54 -3.89 7.28 0.11
CA ALA A 54 -4.89 8.31 -0.15
C ALA A 54 -4.60 9.01 -1.48
N PHE A 55 -5.65 9.36 -2.24
CA PHE A 55 -5.48 10.00 -3.55
C PHE A 55 -4.75 11.33 -3.50
N LYS A 56 -4.87 12.07 -2.40
CA LYS A 56 -4.15 13.33 -2.16
C LYS A 56 -2.63 13.15 -2.18
N ASP A 57 -2.11 11.97 -1.82
CA ASP A 57 -0.68 11.71 -1.71
C ASP A 57 -0.08 11.27 -3.07
N ILE A 58 -0.93 10.89 -4.02
CA ILE A 58 -0.53 10.41 -5.36
C ILE A 58 -1.21 11.20 -6.49
N GLU A 59 -1.74 12.39 -6.20
CA GLU A 59 -2.55 13.16 -7.15
C GLU A 59 -1.79 13.43 -8.45
N ALA A 60 -0.48 13.68 -8.40
CA ALA A 60 0.35 13.87 -9.59
C ALA A 60 0.37 12.65 -10.53
N ASN A 61 0.18 11.44 -9.99
CA ASN A 61 0.27 10.17 -10.72
C ASN A 61 -1.09 9.67 -11.25
N LEU A 62 -2.20 10.30 -10.84
CA LEU A 62 -3.53 9.87 -11.27
C LEU A 62 -3.82 10.26 -12.73
N GLN A 63 -4.52 9.38 -13.44
CA GLN A 63 -5.01 9.68 -14.79
C GLN A 63 -5.97 10.87 -14.76
N PRO A 64 -5.90 11.81 -15.72
CA PRO A 64 -6.76 13.00 -15.73
C PRO A 64 -8.26 12.70 -15.69
N GLY A 65 -8.69 11.62 -16.37
CA GLY A 65 -10.08 11.17 -16.33
C GLY A 65 -10.52 10.73 -14.94
N PHE A 66 -9.64 10.07 -14.19
CA PHE A 66 -9.92 9.63 -12.83
C PHE A 66 -9.99 10.79 -11.85
N LYS A 67 -9.13 11.81 -12.00
CA LYS A 67 -9.17 13.03 -11.17
C LYS A 67 -10.53 13.71 -11.18
N LYS A 68 -11.20 13.72 -12.35
CA LYS A 68 -12.55 14.30 -12.49
C LYS A 68 -13.61 13.55 -11.69
N LEU A 69 -13.40 12.27 -11.38
CA LEU A 69 -14.32 11.45 -10.58
C LEU A 69 -14.17 11.67 -9.07
N LEU A 70 -13.06 12.30 -8.66
CA LEU A 70 -12.77 12.60 -7.25
C LEU A 70 -13.19 14.01 -6.82
N GLN A 71 -13.62 14.84 -7.78
CA GLN A 71 -14.05 16.23 -7.57
C GLN A 71 -15.51 16.31 -7.15
#